data_AF-A0A535BDY2-F1
#
_entry.id   AF-A0A535BDY2-F1
#
_cell.length_a   1.000
_cell.length_b   1.000
_cell.length_c   1.000
_cell.angle_alpha   90.00
_cell.angle_beta   90.00
_cell.angle_gamma   90.00
#
_symmetry.space_group_name_H-M   'P 1'
#
loop_
_entity.id
_entity.type
_entity.pdbx_description
1 polymer ?
#
loop_
_entity_poly.entity_id
_entity_poly.type
_entity_poly.pdbx_seq_one_letter_code
_entity_poly.pdbx_strand_id
1 'polypeptide(L)' 'MFDLAPAATAAIVVVLLIISGIKIIKEYERAVIFRLGRMVPARGPGIIYVIPLVEKMLRI' A
#
# COMPACT_ATOMS: atom_id res chain seq x y z
N MET A 1 -19.47 28.57 7.38
CA MET A 1 -18.04 28.84 7.71
C MET A 1 -17.31 27.59 8.25
N PHE A 2 -17.82 26.37 8.01
CA PHE A 2 -17.20 25.11 8.48
C PHE A 2 -17.10 24.02 7.39
N ASP A 3 -17.57 24.30 6.17
CA ASP A 3 -17.72 23.30 5.10
C ASP A 3 -16.37 22.86 4.49
N LEU A 4 -15.31 23.65 4.67
CA LEU A 4 -13.97 23.33 4.16
C LEU A 4 -13.21 22.34 5.06
N ALA A 5 -13.52 22.28 6.35
CA ALA A 5 -12.86 21.40 7.30
C ALA A 5 -13.05 19.90 6.98
N PRO A 6 -14.28 19.39 6.72
CA PRO A 6 -14.45 17.99 6.36
C PRO A 6 -13.83 17.66 5.00
N ALA A 7 -13.91 18.57 4.02
CA ALA A 7 -13.33 18.38 2.69
C ALA A 7 -11.78 18.30 2.74
N ALA A 8 -11.14 19.20 3.49
CA ALA A 8 -9.70 19.19 3.69
C ALA A 8 -9.24 17.92 4.42
N THR A 9 -9.99 17.50 5.45
CA THR A 9 -9.67 16.28 6.21
C THR A 9 -9.79 15.03 5.34
N ALA A 10 -10.85 14.92 4.53
CA ALA A 10 -11.03 13.81 3.61
C ALA A 10 -9.90 13.74 2.56
N ALA A 11 -9.50 14.88 2.00
CA ALA A 11 -8.38 14.93 1.04
C ALA A 11 -7.07 14.44 1.67
N ILE A 12 -6.77 14.87 2.90
CA ILE A 12 -5.56 14.44 3.64
C ILE A 12 -5.58 12.93 3.89
N VAL A 13 -6.72 12.36 4.30
CA VAL A 13 -6.87 10.92 4.55
C VAL A 13 -6.66 10.11 3.27
N VAL A 14 -7.21 10.56 2.14
CA VAL A 14 -7.03 9.89 0.85
C VAL A 14 -5.55 9.91 0.41
N VAL A 15 -4.88 11.05 0.55
CA VAL A 15 -3.45 11.17 0.23
C VAL A 15 -2.60 10.27 1.12
N LEU A 16 -2.89 10.22 2.42
CA LEU A 16 -2.19 9.33 3.36
C LEU A 16 -2.38 7.85 3.00
N LEU A 17 -3.59 7.44 2.60
CA LEU A 17 -3.84 6.07 2.14
C LEU A 17 -3.00 5.71 0.92
N ILE A 18 -2.92 6.60 -0.07
CA ILE A 18 -2.13 6.39 -1.29
C ILE A 18 -0.64 6.29 -0.94
N ILE A 19 -0.10 7.20 -0.12
CA ILE A 19 1.32 7.16 0.25
C ILE A 19 1.65 5.92 1.07
N SER A 20 0.75 5.50 1.98
CA SER A 20 0.98 4.32 2.82
C SER A 20 1.03 2.99 2.06
N GLY A 21 0.51 2.96 0.83
CA GLY A 21 0.55 1.77 -0.04
C GLY A 21 1.85 1.62 -0.83
N ILE A 22 2.66 2.67 -0.95
CA ILE A 22 3.92 2.61 -1.70
C ILE A 22 4.97 1.93 -0.82
N LYS A 23 5.32 0.69 -1.17
CA LYS A 23 6.42 -0.04 -0.51
C LYS A 23 7.55 -0.28 -1.49
N ILE A 24 8.75 0.10 -1.05
CA ILE A 24 9.99 -0.15 -1.79
C ILE A 24 10.58 -1.45 -1.28
N ILE A 25 10.80 -2.39 -2.19
CA ILE A 25 11.42 -3.70 -1.90
C ILE A 25 12.84 -3.67 -2.43
N LYS A 26 13.78 -4.13 -1.59
CA LYS A 26 15.19 -4.21 -1.95
C LYS A 26 15.40 -5.31 -2.99
N GLU A 27 16.42 -5.16 -3.83
CA GLU A 27 16.66 -6.07 -4.96
C GLU A 27 16.98 -7.53 -4.56
N TYR A 28 17.43 -7.70 -3.32
CA TYR A 28 17.72 -8.99 -2.70
C TYR A 28 16.51 -9.60 -1.97
N GLU A 29 15.45 -8.82 -1.72
CA GLU A 29 14.24 -9.30 -1.04
C GLU A 29 13.18 -9.71 -2.08
N ARG A 30 12.58 -10.89 -1.92
CA ARG A 30 11.40 -11.27 -2.70
C ARG A 30 10.15 -11.07 -1.86
N ALA A 31 9.28 -10.18 -2.32
CA ALA A 31 8.01 -9.95 -1.66
C ALA A 31 6.93 -10.88 -2.19
N VAL A 32 6.41 -11.71 -1.29
CA VAL A 32 5.18 -12.48 -1.54
C VAL A 32 4.01 -11.64 -1.03
N ILE A 33 3.06 -11.36 -1.92
CA ILE A 33 1.85 -10.60 -1.58
C ILE A 33 0.72 -11.60 -1.38
N PHE A 34 0.14 -11.59 -0.19
CA PHE A 34 -1.08 -12.32 0.11
C PHE A 34 -2.27 -11.39 -0.09
N ARG A 35 -3.08 -11.68 -1.10
CA ARG A 35 -4.32 -10.96 -1.39
C ARG A 35 -5.49 -11.86 -1.00
N LEU A 36 -6.19 -11.51 0.09
CA LEU A 36 -7.43 -12.19 0.53
C LEU A 36 -7.31 -13.73 0.60
N GLY A 37 -6.21 -14.24 1.18
CA GLY A 37 -5.98 -15.68 1.33
C GLY A 37 -5.44 -16.40 0.09
N ARG A 38 -5.20 -15.68 -1.02
CA ARG A 38 -4.50 -16.20 -2.20
C ARG A 38 -3.08 -15.65 -2.26
N MET A 39 -2.11 -16.54 -2.46
CA MET A 39 -0.73 -16.18 -2.68
C MET A 39 -0.58 -15.67 -4.11
N VAL A 40 -0.20 -14.40 -4.26
CA VAL A 40 0.22 -13.86 -5.56
C VAL A 40 1.68 -14.24 -5.75
N PRO A 41 2.11 -14.70 -6.94
CA PRO A 41 3.50 -15.01 -7.21
C PRO A 41 4.41 -13.82 -6.86
N ALA A 42 5.61 -14.14 -6.36
CA ALA A 42 6.58 -13.15 -5.92
C ALA A 42 6.78 -12.10 -7.01
N ARG A 43 6.50 -10.84 -6.70
CA ARG A 43 6.77 -9.76 -7.65
C ARG A 43 8.27 -9.49 -7.64
N GLY A 44 8.80 -9.17 -8.82
CA GLY A 44 10.20 -8.79 -8.98
C GLY A 44 10.55 -7.56 -8.12
N PRO A 45 11.84 -7.36 -7.85
CA PRO A 45 12.31 -6.24 -7.05
C PRO A 45 11.96 -4.88 -7.68
N GLY A 46 11.69 -3.87 -6.84
CA GLY A 46 11.31 -2.53 -7.28
C GLY A 46 10.25 -1.86 -6.40
N ILE A 47 9.62 -0.83 -6.97
CA ILE A 47 8.52 -0.08 -6.33
C ILE A 47 7.24 -0.88 -6.52
N ILE A 48 6.68 -1.40 -5.42
CA ILE A 48 5.45 -2.16 -5.46
C ILE A 48 4.39 -1.42 -4.65
N TYR A 49 3.25 -1.20 -5.30
CA TYR A 49 2.06 -0.69 -4.62
C TYR A 49 1.34 -1.86 -3.96
N VAL A 50 1.32 -1.83 -2.62
CA VAL A 50 0.61 -2.79 -1.78
C VAL A 50 -0.60 -2.06 -1.21
N ILE A 51 -1.80 -2.55 -1.48
CA ILE A 51 -3.01 -1.93 -0.94
C ILE A 51 -3.03 -2.15 0.58
N PRO A 52 -2.84 -1.09 1.39
CA PRO A 52 -2.94 -1.20 2.84
C PRO A 52 -4.38 -1.63 3.17
N LEU A 53 -4.55 -2.55 4.12
CA LEU A 53 -5.77 -3.31 4.49
C LEU A 53 -6.03 -4.61 3.71
N VAL A 54 -5.92 -4.64 2.39
CA VAL A 54 -6.33 -5.84 1.61
C VAL A 54 -5.17 -6.82 1.42
N GLU A 55 -3.96 -6.30 1.37
CA GLU A 55 -2.77 -7.06 0.99
C GLU A 55 -1.79 -7.13 2.16
N LYS A 56 -1.38 -8.36 2.52
CA LYS A 56 -0.27 -8.60 3.45
C LYS A 56 0.97 -8.94 2.65
N MET A 57 1.98 -8.10 2.77
CA MET A 57 3.28 -8.32 2.15
C MET A 57 4.19 -9.06 3.14
N LEU A 58 4.63 -10.25 2.78
CA LEU A 58 5.67 -10.99 3.49
C LEU A 58 6.97 -10.90 2.69
N ARG A 59 8.06 -10.63 3.40
CA ARG A 59 9.43 -10.57 2.84
C ARG A 59 10.14 -11.86 3.20
N ILE A 60 10.81 -12.43 2.22
CA ILE A 60 11.80 -13.50 2.35
C ILE A 60 13.08 -12.96 1.73
#